data_AF-A0A358HP04-F1
#
_entry.id   AF-A0A358HP04-F1
#
_cell.length_a   1.000
_cell.length_b   1.000
_cell.length_c   1.000
_cell.angle_alpha   90.00
_cell.angle_beta   90.00
_cell.angle_gamma   90.00
#
_symmetry.space_group_name_H-M   'P 1'
#
loop_
_entity.id
_entity.type
_entity.pdbx_description
1 polymer ?
#
loop_
_entity_poly.entity_id
_entity_poly.type
_entity_poly.pdbx_seq_one_letter_code
_entity_poly.pdbx_strand_id
1 'polypeptide(L)'
;MFQVKSNGLHIACALCPLESLHSQVAVWPYLWDIEKGAELHEVSHGIRELKFLYRSPIDEVHRHGIPVRIELAKIDLKDHHPIVADLPELGLPSLSFGVGLHYGEVVYDNVGGAYRLDFTVRGVAVNRTARFESLTK
;
A
#
# COMPACT_ATOMS: atom_id res chain seq x y z
N MET A 1 13.80 -17.47 1.77
CA MET A 1 12.44 -16.92 2.02
C MET A 1 11.30 -17.96 1.97
N PHE A 2 11.51 -19.16 1.39
CA PHE A 2 10.59 -20.32 1.54
C PHE A 2 10.31 -20.74 3.00
N GLN A 3 11.19 -20.35 3.94
CA GLN A 3 11.05 -20.66 5.37
C GLN A 3 10.01 -19.80 6.12
N VAL A 4 9.47 -18.72 5.54
CA VAL A 4 8.52 -17.87 6.29
C VAL A 4 7.14 -18.52 6.35
N LYS A 5 6.69 -19.14 5.25
CA LYS A 5 5.44 -19.92 5.21
C LYS A 5 5.50 -21.19 6.05
N SER A 6 6.67 -21.85 6.15
CA SER A 6 6.83 -23.05 6.98
C SER A 6 6.72 -22.81 8.48
N ASN A 7 6.77 -21.54 8.92
CA ASN A 7 6.60 -21.12 10.32
C ASN A 7 5.18 -20.58 10.62
N GLY A 8 4.21 -20.76 9.70
CA GLY A 8 2.82 -20.33 9.91
C GLY A 8 2.57 -18.82 9.80
N LEU A 9 3.55 -18.04 9.35
CA LEU A 9 3.40 -16.61 9.09
C LEU A 9 2.91 -16.39 7.66
N HIS A 10 1.63 -16.08 7.52
CA HIS A 10 0.99 -15.75 6.25
C HIS A 10 1.23 -14.27 5.93
N ILE A 11 2.40 -13.96 5.37
CA ILE A 11 2.75 -12.60 4.91
C ILE A 11 2.15 -12.37 3.53
N ALA A 12 1.30 -11.34 3.40
CA ALA A 12 0.72 -10.93 2.12
C ALA A 12 1.71 -10.09 1.30
N CYS A 13 2.34 -9.10 1.92
CA CYS A 13 3.37 -8.26 1.32
C CYS A 13 4.43 -7.85 2.36
N ALA A 14 5.62 -7.46 1.90
CA ALA A 14 6.69 -6.95 2.74
C ALA A 14 7.42 -5.81 2.03
N LEU A 15 7.78 -4.77 2.77
CA LEU A 15 8.61 -3.67 2.29
C LEU A 15 9.93 -3.69 3.07
N CYS A 16 11.06 -3.78 2.38
CA CYS A 16 12.38 -3.65 2.96
C CYS A 16 13.09 -2.45 2.32
N PRO A 17 13.06 -1.27 2.94
CA PRO A 17 13.78 -0.10 2.46
C PRO A 17 15.26 -0.16 2.84
N LEU A 18 16.15 0.09 1.88
CA LEU A 18 17.55 0.37 2.14
C LEU A 18 17.81 1.87 2.01
N GLU A 19 18.23 2.49 3.10
CA GLU A 19 18.67 3.89 3.13
C GLU A 19 19.92 4.06 2.27
N SER A 20 19.93 5.12 1.45
CA SER A 20 21.03 5.41 0.55
C SER A 20 21.76 6.70 0.94
N LEU A 21 23.07 6.72 0.72
CA LEU A 21 23.93 7.90 0.81
C LEU A 21 24.05 8.63 -0.54
N HIS A 22 23.36 8.14 -1.57
CA HIS A 22 23.38 8.75 -2.89
C HIS A 22 22.73 10.14 -2.86
N SER A 23 23.23 11.11 -3.62
CA SER A 23 22.74 12.50 -3.54
C SER A 23 21.31 12.70 -4.06
N GLN A 24 20.82 11.81 -4.94
CA GLN A 24 19.49 11.92 -5.55
C GLN A 24 18.51 10.84 -5.11
N VAL A 25 18.99 9.70 -4.60
CA VAL A 25 18.15 8.57 -4.18
C VAL A 25 18.20 8.48 -2.68
N ALA A 26 17.07 8.66 -2.01
CA ALA A 26 17.01 8.59 -0.56
C ALA A 26 16.89 7.14 -0.09
N VAL A 27 16.03 6.37 -0.77
CA VAL A 27 15.70 5.00 -0.36
C VAL A 27 15.56 4.12 -1.58
N TRP A 28 16.10 2.91 -1.47
CA TRP A 28 15.83 1.78 -2.36
C TRP A 28 14.85 0.81 -1.69
N PRO A 29 13.54 1.03 -1.82
CA PRO A 29 12.54 0.07 -1.35
C PRO A 29 12.52 -1.20 -2.20
N TYR A 30 12.74 -2.33 -1.54
CA TYR A 30 12.38 -3.64 -2.06
C TYR A 30 10.96 -3.97 -1.62
N LEU A 31 10.01 -3.85 -2.54
CA LEU A 31 8.63 -4.27 -2.31
C LEU A 31 8.49 -5.72 -2.75
N TRP A 32 8.13 -6.59 -1.81
CA TRP A 32 7.84 -7.99 -2.08
C TRP A 32 6.36 -8.26 -1.91
N ASP A 33 5.77 -8.91 -2.91
CA ASP A 33 4.40 -9.42 -2.87
C ASP A 33 4.36 -10.90 -3.30
N ILE A 34 3.33 -11.62 -2.83
CA ILE A 34 3.15 -13.05 -3.08
C ILE A 34 2.97 -13.39 -4.57
N GLU A 35 2.37 -12.49 -5.37
CA GLU A 35 2.12 -12.73 -6.79
C GLU A 35 3.31 -12.33 -7.66
N LYS A 36 3.96 -11.21 -7.32
CA LYS A 36 4.99 -10.58 -8.18
C LYS A 36 6.43 -10.89 -7.77
N GLY A 37 6.67 -11.32 -6.54
CA GLY A 37 8.01 -11.42 -5.98
C GLY A 37 8.56 -10.05 -5.56
N ALA A 38 9.89 -9.91 -5.50
CA ALA A 38 10.54 -8.67 -5.07
C ALA A 38 10.81 -7.73 -6.25
N GLU A 39 10.26 -6.53 -6.19
CA GLU A 39 10.51 -5.42 -7.10
C GLU A 39 11.29 -4.31 -6.40
N LEU A 40 12.30 -3.76 -7.09
CA LEU A 40 13.08 -2.63 -6.62
C LEU A 40 12.51 -1.34 -7.21
N HIS A 41 12.21 -0.37 -6.36
CA HIS A 41 11.86 0.97 -6.79
C HIS A 41 12.93 1.97 -6.31
N GLU A 42 13.00 3.11 -7.00
CA GLU A 42 13.87 4.23 -6.60
C GLU A 42 13.02 5.38 -6.11
N VAL A 43 13.38 5.90 -4.93
CA VAL A 43 12.66 7.01 -4.30
C VAL A 43 13.63 8.16 -4.02
N SER A 44 13.26 9.35 -4.47
CA SER A 44 14.07 10.56 -4.29
C SER A 44 13.93 11.15 -2.88
N HIS A 45 14.85 12.08 -2.55
CA HIS A 45 14.88 12.76 -1.24
C HIS A 45 13.62 13.58 -0.92
N GLY A 46 12.84 13.96 -1.93
CA GLY A 46 11.57 14.66 -1.72
C GLY A 46 10.58 13.89 -0.86
N ILE A 47 10.73 12.56 -0.73
CA ILE A 47 9.84 11.76 0.13
C ILE A 47 9.94 12.13 1.61
N ARG A 48 11.12 12.55 2.08
CA ARG A 48 11.35 12.87 3.51
C ARG A 48 10.71 14.19 3.94
N GLU A 49 10.36 15.04 2.99
CA GLU A 49 9.66 16.31 3.23
C GLU A 49 8.14 16.14 3.29
N LEU A 50 7.64 14.96 2.92
CA LEU A 50 6.21 14.70 2.88
C LEU A 50 5.65 14.50 4.28
N LYS A 51 4.82 15.45 4.70
CA LYS A 51 4.20 15.48 6.03
C LYS A 51 3.38 14.24 6.36
N PHE A 52 2.88 13.49 5.38
CA PHE A 52 2.15 12.24 5.63
C PHE A 52 3.00 11.11 6.22
N LEU A 53 4.33 11.16 6.08
CA LEU A 53 5.19 10.21 6.80
C LEU A 53 5.08 10.45 8.30
N TYR A 54 4.95 11.70 8.73
CA TYR A 54 4.75 12.05 10.12
C TYR A 54 3.42 11.45 10.57
N ARG A 55 3.46 10.69 11.66
CA ARG A 55 2.32 9.92 12.19
C ARG A 55 1.93 8.71 11.35
N SER A 56 2.81 8.18 10.50
CA SER A 56 2.67 6.82 9.93
C SER A 56 3.33 5.77 10.84
N PRO A 57 3.04 4.46 10.69
CA PRO A 57 3.75 3.41 11.44
C PRO A 57 5.26 3.45 11.18
N ILE A 58 5.66 3.90 9.99
CA ILE A 58 7.06 4.01 9.56
C ILE A 58 7.79 5.08 10.38
N ASP A 59 7.13 6.19 10.68
CA ASP A 59 7.71 7.26 11.48
C ASP A 59 7.87 6.87 12.95
N GLU A 60 6.95 6.07 13.51
CA GLU A 60 7.10 5.50 14.85
C GLU A 60 8.30 4.55 14.92
N VAL A 61 8.50 3.70 13.91
CA VAL A 61 9.70 2.85 13.79
C VAL A 61 10.97 3.69 13.67
N HIS A 62 10.99 4.72 12.83
CA HIS A 62 12.17 5.57 12.64
C HIS A 62 12.53 6.40 13.88
N ARG A 63 11.52 6.99 14.56
CA ARG A 63 11.77 7.82 15.74
C ARG A 63 12.18 7.03 16.96
N HIS A 64 11.56 5.86 17.18
CA HIS A 64 11.74 5.12 18.42
C HIS A 64 12.66 3.91 18.28
N GLY A 65 12.93 3.44 17.05
CA GLY A 65 13.72 2.23 16.82
C GLY A 65 13.04 0.94 17.30
N ILE A 66 11.75 1.00 17.61
CA ILE A 66 10.97 -0.13 18.14
C ILE A 66 10.10 -0.70 17.01
N PRO A 67 10.02 -2.03 16.85
CA PRO A 67 9.11 -2.64 15.89
C PRO A 67 7.65 -2.29 16.22
N VAL A 68 6.94 -1.72 15.25
CA VAL A 68 5.50 -1.47 15.35
C VAL A 68 4.75 -2.69 14.83
N ARG A 69 3.86 -3.26 15.65
CA ARG A 69 2.99 -4.38 15.28
C ARG A 69 1.55 -3.99 15.53
N ILE A 70 0.75 -4.04 14.47
CA ILE A 70 -0.64 -3.60 14.50
C ILE A 70 -1.54 -4.79 14.21
N GLU A 71 -2.41 -5.13 15.15
CA GLU A 71 -3.47 -6.11 14.93
C GLU A 71 -4.71 -5.39 14.39
N LEU A 72 -4.94 -5.50 13.08
CA LEU A 72 -6.00 -4.75 12.39
C LEU A 72 -7.39 -4.96 12.98
N ALA A 73 -7.66 -6.13 13.58
CA ALA A 73 -8.94 -6.42 14.22
C ALA A 73 -9.18 -5.66 15.53
N LYS A 74 -8.13 -5.04 16.11
CA LYS A 74 -8.17 -4.38 17.43
C LYS A 74 -7.97 -2.87 17.38
N ILE A 75 -7.78 -2.30 16.20
CA ILE A 75 -7.60 -0.85 16.03
C ILE A 75 -8.87 -0.22 15.50
N ASP A 76 -9.12 1.03 15.89
CA ASP A 76 -10.00 1.90 15.12
C ASP A 76 -9.18 2.51 13.97
N LEU A 77 -9.50 2.11 12.74
CA LEU A 77 -8.84 2.59 11.52
C LEU A 77 -8.99 4.11 11.33
N LYS A 78 -9.97 4.74 11.99
CA LYS A 78 -10.16 6.20 11.95
C LYS A 78 -9.11 6.96 12.75
N ASP A 79 -8.55 6.33 13.79
CA ASP A 79 -7.64 6.97 14.74
C ASP A 79 -6.19 6.52 14.55
N HIS A 80 -5.95 5.43 13.81
CA HIS A 80 -4.63 4.84 13.63
C HIS A 80 -3.95 5.33 12.35
N HIS A 81 -3.10 6.36 12.48
CA HIS A 81 -2.36 7.02 11.38
C HIS A 81 -3.26 7.68 10.30
N PRO A 82 -4.16 8.60 10.69
CA PRO A 82 -5.13 9.17 9.76
C PRO A 82 -4.49 10.20 8.83
N ILE A 83 -3.99 9.75 7.68
CA ILE A 83 -3.51 10.64 6.61
C ILE A 83 -4.57 11.68 6.18
N VAL A 84 -5.85 11.35 6.37
CA VAL A 84 -7.00 12.22 6.06
C VAL A 84 -7.14 13.36 7.06
N ALA A 85 -6.78 13.16 8.34
CA ALA A 85 -6.91 14.18 9.38
C ALA A 85 -5.88 15.30 9.22
N ASP A 86 -4.75 15.03 8.58
CA ASP A 86 -3.70 16.03 8.36
C ASP A 86 -3.99 16.92 7.13
N LEU A 87 -4.92 16.54 6.24
CA LEU A 87 -5.22 17.30 5.01
C LEU A 87 -5.73 18.73 5.28
N PRO A 88 -6.67 18.97 6.21
CA PRO A 88 -7.12 20.33 6.53
C PRO A 88 -6.01 21.23 7.06
N GLU A 89 -5.06 20.68 7.84
CA GLU A 89 -3.90 21.43 8.35
C GLU A 89 -2.93 21.86 7.22
N LEU A 90 -2.98 21.17 6.08
CA LEU A 90 -2.22 21.51 4.87
C LEU A 90 -2.97 22.46 3.93
N GLY A 91 -4.16 22.93 4.31
CA GLY A 91 -5.03 23.71 3.44
C GLY A 91 -5.63 22.90 2.29
N LEU A 92 -5.61 21.57 2.39
CA LEU A 92 -6.17 20.64 1.41
C LEU A 92 -7.60 20.24 1.83
N PRO A 93 -8.50 19.97 0.87
CA PRO A 93 -9.86 19.53 1.18
C PRO A 93 -9.85 18.15 1.88
N SER A 94 -10.82 17.92 2.76
CA SER A 94 -11.01 16.64 3.42
C SER A 94 -11.32 15.55 2.39
N LEU A 95 -10.60 14.43 2.47
CA LEU A 95 -10.77 13.29 1.58
C LEU A 95 -11.80 12.32 2.16
N SER A 96 -12.95 12.18 1.49
CA SER A 96 -13.88 11.07 1.73
C SER A 96 -13.56 9.95 0.74
N PHE A 97 -13.30 8.75 1.23
CA PHE A 97 -13.06 7.58 0.38
C PHE A 97 -13.84 6.38 0.92
N GLY A 98 -14.24 5.50 0.00
CA GLY A 98 -14.96 4.27 0.30
C GLY A 98 -14.35 3.11 -0.47
N VAL A 99 -14.35 1.91 0.10
CA VAL A 99 -13.69 0.73 -0.47
C VAL A 99 -14.67 -0.43 -0.54
N GLY A 100 -14.89 -0.95 -1.75
CA GLY A 100 -15.57 -2.22 -1.97
C GLY A 100 -14.57 -3.36 -2.06
N LEU A 101 -14.81 -4.47 -1.34
CA LEU A 101 -14.01 -5.69 -1.42
C LEU A 101 -14.91 -6.88 -1.71
N HIS A 102 -14.49 -7.74 -2.65
CA HIS A 102 -15.16 -9.00 -2.94
C HIS A 102 -14.17 -10.02 -3.49
N TYR A 103 -14.30 -11.27 -3.06
CA TYR A 103 -13.53 -12.39 -3.58
C TYR A 103 -14.37 -13.14 -4.64
N GLY A 104 -13.71 -13.67 -5.67
CA GLY A 104 -14.37 -14.52 -6.66
C GLY A 104 -13.48 -14.77 -7.88
N GLU A 105 -13.95 -15.64 -8.77
CA GLU A 105 -13.23 -15.96 -10.01
C GLU A 105 -13.18 -14.76 -10.95
N VAL A 106 -12.01 -14.56 -11.55
CA VAL A 106 -11.74 -13.51 -12.52
C VAL A 106 -10.87 -14.04 -13.65
N VAL A 107 -11.00 -13.40 -14.81
CA VAL A 107 -10.07 -13.57 -15.93
C VAL A 107 -9.13 -12.38 -15.93
N TYR A 108 -7.84 -12.65 -15.82
CA TYR A 108 -6.77 -11.68 -15.94
C TYR A 108 -6.11 -11.82 -17.31
N ASP A 109 -5.99 -10.73 -18.06
CA ASP A 109 -5.49 -10.77 -19.43
C ASP A 109 -4.87 -9.43 -19.89
N ASN A 110 -4.05 -9.49 -20.92
CA ASN A 110 -3.45 -8.34 -21.61
C ASN A 110 -4.36 -7.91 -22.76
N VAL A 111 -5.11 -6.82 -22.58
CA VAL A 111 -6.07 -6.35 -23.58
C VAL A 111 -5.55 -5.08 -24.23
N GLY A 112 -5.42 -5.08 -25.56
CA GLY A 112 -4.94 -3.91 -26.28
C GLY A 112 -4.42 -4.21 -27.68
N GLY A 113 -3.91 -3.17 -28.33
CA GLY A 113 -3.28 -3.24 -29.64
C GLY A 113 -1.77 -3.02 -29.56
N ALA A 114 -1.09 -3.08 -30.71
CA ALA A 114 0.38 -3.03 -30.79
C ALA A 114 1.04 -1.81 -30.09
N TYR A 115 0.30 -0.71 -29.92
CA TYR A 115 0.81 0.54 -29.34
C TYR A 115 0.20 0.91 -27.99
N ARG A 116 -0.73 0.10 -27.46
CA ARG A 116 -1.35 0.33 -26.14
C ARG A 116 -1.91 -0.98 -25.60
N LEU A 117 -1.25 -1.50 -24.57
CA LEU A 117 -1.61 -2.72 -23.87
C LEU A 117 -2.00 -2.36 -22.43
N ASP A 118 -3.18 -2.79 -22.00
CA ASP A 118 -3.69 -2.57 -20.66
C ASP A 118 -3.93 -3.93 -19.97
N PHE A 119 -3.38 -4.08 -18.76
CA PHE A 119 -3.66 -5.23 -17.91
C PHE A 119 -5.09 -5.15 -17.40
N THR A 120 -5.92 -6.13 -17.77
CA THR A 120 -7.35 -6.09 -17.52
C THR A 120 -7.80 -7.28 -16.70
N VAL A 121 -8.50 -7.00 -15.59
CA VAL A 121 -9.24 -8.01 -14.82
C VAL A 121 -10.72 -7.92 -15.21
N ARG A 122 -11.33 -9.04 -15.60
CA ARG A 122 -12.75 -9.13 -15.97
C ARG A 122 -13.44 -10.23 -15.17
N GLY A 123 -14.72 -10.05 -14.87
CA GLY A 123 -15.54 -11.10 -14.26
C GLY A 123 -16.67 -10.56 -13.41
N VAL A 124 -17.57 -11.46 -13.00
CA VAL A 124 -18.69 -11.13 -12.09
C VAL A 124 -18.17 -10.58 -10.76
N ALA A 125 -17.04 -11.10 -10.27
CA ALA A 125 -16.44 -10.62 -9.04
C ALA A 125 -16.08 -9.12 -9.10
N VAL A 126 -15.46 -8.68 -10.21
CA VAL A 126 -15.11 -7.26 -10.45
C VAL A 126 -16.34 -6.37 -10.44
N ASN A 127 -17.40 -6.77 -11.13
CA ASN A 127 -18.65 -6.01 -11.19
C ASN A 127 -19.32 -5.91 -9.81
N ARG A 128 -19.25 -6.97 -8.98
CA ARG A 128 -19.77 -6.95 -7.60
C ARG A 128 -18.93 -6.04 -6.70
N THR A 129 -17.61 -6.10 -6.78
CA THR A 129 -16.71 -5.19 -6.06
C THR A 129 -17.05 -3.74 -6.34
N ALA A 130 -17.27 -3.37 -7.61
CA ALA A 130 -17.66 -2.01 -7.98
C ALA A 130 -19.02 -1.58 -7.39
N ARG A 131 -20.00 -2.50 -7.32
CA ARG A 131 -21.28 -2.21 -6.65
C ARG A 131 -21.09 -2.03 -5.15
N PHE A 132 -20.25 -2.82 -4.50
CA PHE A 132 -19.97 -2.63 -3.08
C PHE A 132 -19.31 -1.28 -2.81
N GLU A 133 -18.35 -0.87 -3.64
CA GLU A 133 -17.76 0.48 -3.55
C GLU A 133 -18.84 1.58 -3.62
N SER A 134 -19.81 1.45 -4.51
CA SER A 134 -20.88 2.47 -4.63
C SER A 134 -21.76 2.60 -3.38
N LEU A 135 -21.84 1.56 -2.55
CA LEU A 135 -22.62 1.57 -1.29
C LEU A 135 -21.86 2.20 -0.12
N THR A 136 -20.61 2.62 -0.33
CA THR A 136 -19.75 3.22 0.71
C THR A 136 -19.71 4.75 0.65
N LYS A 137 -20.53 5.37 -0.21
CA LYS A 137 -20.63 6.81 -0.42
C LYS A 137 -21.82 7.42 0.31
#